data_AF-A0A3D1RKP8-F1
#
_entry.id   AF-A0A3D1RKP8-F1
#
_cell.length_a   1.000
_cell.length_b   1.000
_cell.length_c   1.000
_cell.angle_alpha   90.00
_cell.angle_beta   90.00
_cell.angle_gamma   90.00
#
_symmetry.space_group_name_H-M   'P 1'
#
loop_
_entity.id
_entity.type
_entity.pdbx_description
1 polymer ?
#
loop_
_entity_poly.entity_id
_entity_poly.type
_entity_poly.pdbx_seq_one_letter_code
_entity_poly.pdbx_strand_id
1 'polypeptide(L)'
;MNDKKIFELTGINVIEKIEFEAKEEIVDNVANILASEFEQINYREIKTKLLETPMYIADVPNQYYGVVFLHDNSSIYIDKKIDILELSERVIHEFIHAIQTVKDKKNNTQKVGVCEFNEFKATGIGLNEAAVQYITSKIEGKKYEYIEKYEVVAKTYNEQRYPLMCNLILQLIYVTGENIFLDSILNCKNDFEYKIMENCGEGTYTTIINGLDKMLYAEEENIQLFQFLEKHKQTSNANTDYATTEQEIYKTMAKIEANRKIIKETYIKLENLILNSYFNKYFSRIETLDDIIAYRKDLYNYKEIYGMNSFDNEYNKYYSNKIKDLEDKRINIMRKTGQFSLAKTDNKILNIFSKIRAALLGIFKRNIQKEENR
;
A
#
# COMPACT_ATOMS: atom_id res chain seq x y z
N MET A 1 25.34 -9.54 12.73
CA MET A 1 26.15 -8.33 13.01
C MET A 1 26.36 -8.24 14.52
N ASN A 2 27.48 -7.70 15.04
CA ASN A 2 27.62 -7.51 16.50
C ASN A 2 26.69 -6.38 16.95
N ASP A 3 25.95 -6.54 18.05
CA ASP A 3 24.95 -5.57 18.54
C ASP A 3 25.50 -4.15 18.66
N LYS A 4 26.77 -4.02 19.05
CA LYS A 4 27.45 -2.72 19.11
C LYS A 4 27.42 -1.95 17.78
N LYS A 5 27.61 -2.64 16.66
CA LYS A 5 27.59 -2.04 15.32
C LYS A 5 26.16 -1.69 14.87
N ILE A 6 25.16 -2.43 15.32
CA ILE A 6 23.74 -2.12 15.08
C ILE A 6 23.38 -0.80 15.76
N PHE A 7 23.74 -0.63 17.03
CA PHE A 7 23.45 0.59 17.78
C PHE A 7 24.19 1.82 17.25
N GLU A 8 25.46 1.66 16.85
CA GLU A 8 26.23 2.74 16.20
C GLU A 8 25.59 3.20 14.88
N LEU A 9 25.05 2.28 14.07
CA LEU A 9 24.40 2.61 12.80
C LEU A 9 22.99 3.19 12.98
N THR A 10 22.23 2.65 13.93
CA THR A 10 20.83 3.05 14.16
C THR A 10 20.74 4.32 14.99
N GLY A 11 21.73 4.62 15.83
CA GLY A 11 21.71 5.71 16.80
C GLY A 11 20.87 5.42 18.05
N ILE A 12 20.41 4.18 18.23
CA ILE A 12 19.60 3.76 19.38
C ILE A 12 20.50 3.51 20.59
N ASN A 13 20.16 4.09 21.74
CA ASN A 13 20.86 3.86 23.00
C ASN A 13 19.95 3.14 23.98
N VAL A 14 20.25 1.87 24.26
CA VAL A 14 19.47 1.04 25.19
C VAL A 14 19.68 1.53 26.63
N ILE A 15 18.58 1.71 27.36
CA ILE A 15 18.59 2.11 28.77
C ILE A 15 18.43 0.86 29.64
N GLU A 16 17.35 0.12 29.44
CA GLU A 16 17.05 -1.09 30.20
C GLU A 16 16.15 -2.05 29.42
N LYS A 17 16.15 -3.31 29.86
CA LYS A 17 15.24 -4.33 29.34
C LYS A 17 13.91 -4.21 30.08
N ILE A 18 12.80 -4.37 29.35
CA ILE A 18 11.47 -4.36 29.98
C ILE A 18 11.29 -5.64 30.81
N GLU A 19 10.91 -5.46 32.07
CA GLU A 19 10.61 -6.55 33.01
C GLU A 19 9.40 -7.38 32.55
N PHE A 20 9.32 -8.63 33.01
CA PHE A 20 8.35 -9.59 32.49
C PHE A 20 6.90 -9.14 32.69
N GLU A 21 6.55 -8.61 33.86
CA GLU A 21 5.19 -8.20 34.18
C GLU A 21 4.71 -7.05 33.29
N ALA A 22 5.54 -6.02 33.11
CA ALA A 22 5.24 -4.90 32.21
C ALA A 22 5.17 -5.36 30.74
N LYS A 23 6.07 -6.28 30.35
CA LYS A 23 6.05 -6.87 29.02
C LYS A 23 4.75 -7.66 28.78
N GLU A 24 4.31 -8.45 29.75
CA GLU A 24 3.08 -9.24 29.64
C GLU A 24 1.87 -8.34 29.42
N GLU A 25 1.76 -7.23 30.16
CA GLU A 25 0.68 -6.25 29.97
C GLU A 25 0.68 -5.66 28.54
N ILE A 26 1.83 -5.21 28.04
CA ILE A 26 1.96 -4.67 26.68
C ILE A 26 1.52 -5.71 25.64
N VAL A 27 2.03 -6.94 25.78
CA VAL A 27 1.73 -8.03 24.86
C VAL A 27 0.26 -8.40 24.89
N ASP A 28 -0.35 -8.44 26.08
CA ASP A 28 -1.77 -8.74 26.21
C ASP A 28 -2.64 -7.71 25.52
N ASN A 29 -2.33 -6.42 25.70
CA ASN A 29 -3.08 -5.35 25.04
C ASN A 29 -2.96 -5.44 23.51
N VAL A 30 -1.75 -5.61 22.98
CA VAL A 30 -1.53 -5.74 21.53
C VAL A 30 -2.22 -7.00 20.97
N ALA A 31 -2.03 -8.15 21.61
CA ALA A 31 -2.62 -9.41 21.15
C ALA A 31 -4.15 -9.38 21.19
N ASN A 32 -4.73 -8.76 22.22
CA ASN A 32 -6.18 -8.59 22.33
C ASN A 32 -6.74 -7.72 21.21
N ILE A 33 -6.13 -6.56 20.92
CA ILE A 33 -6.57 -5.69 19.82
C ILE A 33 -6.55 -6.44 18.50
N LEU A 34 -5.42 -7.09 18.17
CA LEU A 34 -5.27 -7.82 16.92
C LEU A 34 -6.26 -8.98 16.79
N ALA A 35 -6.45 -9.77 17.85
CA ALA A 35 -7.39 -10.90 17.85
C ALA A 35 -8.87 -10.46 17.85
N SER A 36 -9.17 -9.27 18.37
CA SER A 36 -10.53 -8.72 18.35
C SER A 36 -10.91 -8.15 16.98
N GLU A 37 -9.94 -7.59 16.25
CA GLU A 37 -10.17 -6.97 14.94
C GLU A 37 -10.06 -7.99 13.80
N PHE A 38 -9.22 -9.02 13.93
CA PHE A 38 -8.95 -9.98 12.86
C PHE A 38 -9.15 -11.42 13.31
N GLU A 39 -10.17 -12.08 12.77
CA GLU A 39 -10.47 -13.50 13.01
C GLU A 39 -9.32 -14.44 12.61
N GLN A 40 -8.42 -13.99 11.74
CA GLN A 40 -7.23 -14.71 11.28
C GLN A 40 -6.14 -14.82 12.36
N ILE A 41 -6.22 -14.02 13.42
CA ILE A 41 -5.22 -13.97 14.49
C ILE A 41 -5.58 -14.94 15.61
N ASN A 42 -4.65 -15.84 15.93
CA ASN A 42 -4.71 -16.61 17.17
C ASN A 42 -4.02 -15.84 18.30
N TYR A 43 -4.82 -15.31 19.23
CA TYR A 43 -4.33 -14.59 20.41
C TYR A 43 -3.18 -15.30 21.14
N ARG A 44 -3.28 -16.62 21.36
CA ARG A 44 -2.26 -17.38 22.12
C ARG A 44 -0.95 -17.48 21.37
N GLU A 45 -0.99 -17.67 20.06
CA GLU A 45 0.20 -17.77 19.22
C GLU A 45 0.93 -16.42 19.16
N ILE A 46 0.19 -15.34 18.96
CA ILE A 46 0.73 -13.98 18.95
C ILE A 46 1.31 -13.59 20.32
N LYS A 47 0.57 -13.83 21.40
CA LYS A 47 1.05 -13.58 22.77
C LYS A 47 2.35 -14.31 23.03
N THR A 48 2.43 -15.60 22.70
CA THR A 48 3.64 -16.41 22.89
C THR A 48 4.83 -15.82 22.13
N LYS A 49 4.65 -15.51 20.84
CA LYS A 49 5.70 -14.93 20.00
C LYS A 49 6.21 -13.58 20.50
N LEU A 50 5.31 -12.71 20.93
CA LEU A 50 5.67 -11.40 21.46
C LEU A 50 6.33 -11.49 22.85
N LEU A 51 5.89 -12.42 23.71
CA LEU A 51 6.55 -12.71 24.99
C LEU A 51 7.98 -13.25 24.82
N GLU A 52 8.29 -13.90 23.70
CA GLU A 52 9.65 -14.32 23.35
C GLU A 52 10.50 -13.19 22.75
N THR A 53 9.86 -12.19 22.12
CA THR A 53 10.54 -11.06 21.45
C THR A 53 11.18 -10.12 22.47
N PRO A 54 12.51 -9.91 22.50
CA PRO A 54 13.12 -8.98 23.45
C PRO A 54 12.60 -7.54 23.28
N MET A 55 12.37 -6.86 24.40
CA MET A 55 11.87 -5.48 24.42
C MET A 55 12.69 -4.62 25.37
N TYR A 56 12.98 -3.39 24.96
CA TYR A 56 13.85 -2.48 25.67
C TYR A 56 13.27 -1.07 25.72
N ILE A 57 13.49 -0.40 26.84
CA ILE A 57 13.40 1.06 26.91
C ILE A 57 14.73 1.62 26.41
N ALA A 58 14.65 2.62 25.53
CA ALA A 58 15.80 3.23 24.89
C ALA A 58 15.62 4.74 24.68
N ASP A 59 16.71 5.42 24.35
CA ASP A 59 16.64 6.67 23.60
C ASP A 59 16.60 6.32 22.11
N VAL A 60 15.45 6.58 21.46
CA VAL A 60 15.22 6.23 20.06
C VAL A 60 15.28 7.50 19.21
N PRO A 61 16.09 7.53 18.14
CA PRO A 61 16.13 8.69 17.25
C PRO A 61 14.76 9.05 16.67
N ASN A 62 14.48 10.35 16.56
CA ASN A 62 13.18 10.89 16.11
C ASN A 62 12.70 10.30 14.77
N GLN A 63 13.62 9.88 13.90
CA GLN A 63 13.31 9.26 12.60
C GLN A 63 12.51 7.94 12.72
N TYR A 64 12.56 7.27 13.87
CA TYR A 64 11.81 6.03 14.12
C TYR A 64 10.46 6.28 14.81
N TYR A 65 10.10 7.54 15.07
CA TYR A 65 8.80 7.91 15.64
C TYR A 65 8.51 7.22 16.98
N GLY A 66 9.55 7.06 17.80
CA GLY A 66 9.43 6.60 19.19
C GLY A 66 9.43 5.08 19.39
N VAL A 67 9.03 4.27 18.41
CA VAL A 67 9.11 2.79 18.52
C VAL A 67 9.67 2.19 17.25
N VAL A 68 10.54 1.18 17.42
CA VAL A 68 11.15 0.45 16.30
C VAL A 68 11.42 -1.00 16.64
N PHE A 69 11.08 -1.88 15.71
CA PHE A 69 11.50 -3.27 15.65
C PHE A 69 12.72 -3.38 14.74
N LEU A 70 13.85 -3.84 15.29
CA LEU A 70 15.05 -4.08 14.49
C LEU A 70 15.08 -5.54 14.03
N HIS A 71 14.97 -5.77 12.73
CA HIS A 71 15.01 -7.13 12.16
C HIS A 71 16.32 -7.86 12.45
N ASP A 72 17.46 -7.15 12.52
CA ASP A 72 18.80 -7.72 12.70
C ASP A 72 18.95 -8.53 14.00
N ASN A 73 18.39 -8.03 15.10
CA ASN A 73 18.39 -8.71 16.39
C ASN A 73 16.98 -9.06 16.91
N SER A 74 15.96 -8.80 16.11
CA SER A 74 14.55 -9.11 16.36
C SER A 74 14.06 -8.64 17.72
N SER A 75 14.37 -7.38 18.03
CA SER A 75 14.04 -6.75 19.30
C SER A 75 13.27 -5.45 19.06
N ILE A 76 12.36 -5.14 19.98
CA ILE A 76 11.59 -3.89 19.99
C ILE A 76 12.27 -2.90 20.93
N TYR A 77 12.46 -1.68 20.46
CA TYR A 77 13.00 -0.55 21.22
C TYR A 77 11.94 0.52 21.31
N ILE A 78 11.63 0.92 22.54
CA ILE A 78 10.59 1.88 22.87
C ILE A 78 11.27 3.10 23.49
N ASP A 79 11.03 4.27 22.91
CA ASP A 79 11.54 5.52 23.45
C ASP A 79 10.93 5.75 24.83
N LYS A 80 11.77 6.13 25.80
CA LYS A 80 11.34 6.40 27.18
C LYS A 80 10.24 7.48 27.31
N LYS A 81 10.00 8.28 26.26
CA LYS A 81 8.96 9.32 26.23
C LYS A 81 7.62 8.82 25.69
N ILE A 82 7.56 7.62 25.13
CA ILE A 82 6.36 7.04 24.56
C ILE A 82 5.62 6.27 25.65
N ASP A 83 4.34 6.57 25.83
CA ASP A 83 3.44 5.66 26.52
C ASP A 83 3.03 4.55 25.55
N ILE A 84 3.62 3.38 25.73
CA ILE A 84 3.38 2.21 24.88
C ILE A 84 1.94 1.69 24.99
N LEU A 85 1.25 1.96 26.10
CA LEU A 85 -0.12 1.51 26.35
C LEU A 85 -1.17 2.37 25.65
N GLU A 86 -0.79 3.52 25.09
CA GLU A 86 -1.65 4.27 24.16
C GLU A 86 -1.83 3.53 22.82
N LEU A 87 -0.97 2.55 22.51
CA LEU A 87 -1.11 1.65 21.35
C LEU A 87 -1.30 2.41 20.02
N SER A 88 -0.59 3.53 19.86
CA SER A 88 -0.62 4.33 18.63
C SER A 88 -0.34 3.50 17.37
N GLU A 89 -0.72 4.00 16.19
CA GLU A 89 -0.48 3.36 14.89
C GLU A 89 0.95 2.81 14.78
N ARG A 90 1.92 3.62 15.22
CA ARG A 90 3.34 3.29 15.15
C ARG A 90 3.70 2.12 16.06
N VAL A 91 3.12 2.06 17.25
CA VAL A 91 3.31 0.93 18.18
C VAL A 91 2.81 -0.35 17.53
N ILE A 92 1.56 -0.35 17.06
CA ILE A 92 0.97 -1.54 16.45
C ILE A 92 1.73 -1.96 15.18
N HIS A 93 2.20 -1.00 14.38
CA HIS A 93 3.04 -1.24 13.19
C HIS A 93 4.28 -2.09 13.51
N GLU A 94 5.05 -1.68 14.52
CA GLU A 94 6.30 -2.35 14.88
C GLU A 94 6.06 -3.70 15.57
N PHE A 95 4.94 -3.84 16.28
CA PHE A 95 4.54 -5.13 16.85
C PHE A 95 4.06 -6.12 15.78
N ILE A 96 3.39 -5.64 14.73
CA ILE A 96 3.09 -6.48 13.56
C ILE A 96 4.38 -6.95 12.90
N HIS A 97 5.40 -6.10 12.76
CA HIS A 97 6.72 -6.52 12.24
C HIS A 97 7.39 -7.59 13.09
N ALA A 98 7.29 -7.49 14.42
CA ALA A 98 7.77 -8.53 15.33
C ALA A 98 7.02 -9.87 15.11
N ILE A 99 5.68 -9.81 15.02
CA ILE A 99 4.82 -10.96 14.72
C ILE A 99 5.16 -11.58 13.36
N GLN A 100 5.54 -10.76 12.38
CA GLN A 100 5.79 -11.19 11.02
C GLN A 100 7.14 -11.89 10.81
N THR A 101 8.05 -11.80 11.79
CA THR A 101 9.41 -12.30 11.61
C THR A 101 9.48 -13.83 11.67
N VAL A 102 9.97 -14.46 10.59
CA VAL A 102 10.24 -15.90 10.50
C VAL A 102 11.73 -16.13 10.33
N LYS A 103 12.30 -16.99 11.17
CA LYS A 103 13.73 -17.29 11.19
C LYS A 103 14.04 -18.73 10.82
N ASP A 104 15.21 -18.93 10.22
CA ASP A 104 15.76 -20.26 10.01
C ASP A 104 16.36 -20.83 11.32
N LYS A 105 16.82 -22.08 11.26
CA LYS A 105 17.46 -22.77 12.39
C LYS A 105 18.79 -22.13 12.83
N LYS A 106 19.37 -21.26 12.00
CA LYS A 106 20.60 -20.50 12.27
C LYS A 106 20.30 -19.08 12.77
N ASN A 107 19.03 -18.78 13.07
CA ASN A 107 18.55 -17.49 13.54
C ASN A 107 18.65 -16.35 12.49
N ASN A 108 18.78 -16.68 11.21
CA ASN A 108 18.69 -15.71 10.12
C ASN A 108 17.23 -15.45 9.76
N THR A 109 16.87 -14.20 9.52
CA THR A 109 15.55 -13.83 9.03
C THR A 109 15.34 -14.36 7.61
N GLN A 110 14.33 -15.20 7.42
CA GLN A 110 13.93 -15.72 6.11
C GLN A 110 12.78 -14.90 5.51
N LYS A 111 11.83 -14.50 6.36
CA LYS A 111 10.62 -13.82 5.94
C LYS A 111 10.18 -12.79 6.98
N VAL A 112 9.60 -11.70 6.51
CA VAL A 112 8.83 -10.75 7.33
C VAL A 112 7.51 -10.52 6.60
N GLY A 113 6.44 -11.18 7.07
CA GLY A 113 5.12 -11.08 6.45
C GLY A 113 5.14 -11.67 5.05
N VAL A 114 5.04 -10.83 4.01
CA VAL A 114 5.19 -11.21 2.59
C VAL A 114 6.54 -10.82 1.99
N CYS A 115 7.43 -10.19 2.76
CA CYS A 115 8.79 -9.91 2.33
C CYS A 115 9.68 -11.16 2.49
N GLU A 116 10.41 -11.52 1.45
CA GLU A 116 11.37 -12.62 1.46
C GLU A 116 12.80 -12.11 1.46
N PHE A 117 13.65 -12.77 2.25
CA PHE A 117 15.08 -12.50 2.36
C PHE A 117 15.85 -13.67 1.75
N ASN A 118 16.60 -13.41 0.67
CA ASN A 118 17.59 -14.33 0.15
C ASN A 118 19.00 -13.78 0.39
N GLU A 119 20.04 -14.59 0.13
CA GLU A 119 21.44 -14.24 0.41
C GLU A 119 21.92 -12.93 -0.23
N PHE A 120 21.22 -12.43 -1.27
CA PHE A 120 21.65 -11.28 -2.07
C PHE A 120 20.71 -10.06 -1.97
N LYS A 121 19.43 -10.26 -1.62
CA LYS A 121 18.39 -9.23 -1.74
C LYS A 121 17.18 -9.56 -0.85
N ALA A 122 16.56 -8.51 -0.32
CA ALA A 122 15.20 -8.54 0.19
C ALA A 122 14.20 -8.10 -0.91
N THR A 123 13.10 -8.83 -1.06
CA THR A 123 12.03 -8.55 -2.04
C THR A 123 10.69 -8.44 -1.36
N GLY A 124 9.85 -7.48 -1.79
CA GLY A 124 8.50 -7.31 -1.24
C GLY A 124 8.45 -6.49 0.04
N ILE A 125 9.50 -5.73 0.35
CA ILE A 125 9.53 -4.79 1.48
C ILE A 125 8.44 -3.73 1.28
N GLY A 126 8.37 -3.11 0.09
CA GLY A 126 7.39 -2.09 -0.22
C GLY A 126 5.96 -2.60 -0.15
N LEU A 127 5.73 -3.85 -0.56
CA LEU A 127 4.42 -4.50 -0.39
C LEU A 127 4.09 -4.70 1.09
N ASN A 128 5.03 -5.24 1.87
CA ASN A 128 4.79 -5.52 3.28
C ASN A 128 4.56 -4.24 4.09
N GLU A 129 5.39 -3.20 3.92
CA GLU A 129 5.21 -1.93 4.64
C GLU A 129 3.87 -1.28 4.33
N ALA A 130 3.45 -1.23 3.07
CA ALA A 130 2.14 -0.69 2.71
C ALA A 130 0.99 -1.55 3.24
N ALA A 131 1.17 -2.86 3.31
CA ALA A 131 0.19 -3.79 3.87
C ALA A 131 0.04 -3.63 5.39
N VAL A 132 1.16 -3.52 6.13
CA VAL A 132 1.13 -3.24 7.57
C VAL A 132 0.50 -1.88 7.82
N GLN A 133 0.84 -0.86 7.01
CA GLN A 133 0.24 0.47 7.11
C GLN A 133 -1.28 0.47 6.89
N TYR A 134 -1.76 -0.35 5.96
CA TYR A 134 -3.20 -0.58 5.76
C TYR A 134 -3.84 -1.19 7.01
N ILE A 135 -3.23 -2.24 7.57
CA ILE A 135 -3.75 -2.95 8.75
C ILE A 135 -3.81 -2.03 9.96
N THR A 136 -2.74 -1.27 10.24
CA THR A 136 -2.68 -0.37 11.39
C THR A 136 -3.71 0.77 11.27
N SER A 137 -3.88 1.33 10.06
CA SER A 137 -4.91 2.35 9.82
C SER A 137 -6.33 1.81 10.03
N LYS A 138 -6.56 0.53 9.70
CA LYS A 138 -7.83 -0.14 9.92
C LYS A 138 -8.10 -0.37 11.41
N ILE A 139 -7.11 -0.83 12.17
CA ILE A 139 -7.19 -0.99 13.64
C ILE A 139 -7.54 0.34 14.32
N GLU A 140 -6.97 1.46 13.87
CA GLU A 140 -7.29 2.80 14.38
C GLU A 140 -8.68 3.31 13.96
N GLY A 141 -9.42 2.57 13.13
CA GLY A 141 -10.73 2.98 12.63
C GLY A 141 -10.69 4.17 11.68
N LYS A 142 -9.55 4.42 11.00
CA LYS A 142 -9.44 5.50 10.02
C LYS A 142 -10.42 5.29 8.87
N LYS A 143 -10.97 6.39 8.38
CA LYS A 143 -11.86 6.39 7.22
C LYS A 143 -11.05 6.57 5.95
N TYR A 144 -11.60 6.09 4.85
CA TYR A 144 -11.05 6.41 3.54
C TYR A 144 -11.14 7.91 3.26
N GLU A 145 -10.04 8.47 2.78
CA GLU A 145 -9.98 9.83 2.26
C GLU A 145 -9.39 9.84 0.86
N TYR A 146 -9.80 10.84 0.08
CA TYR A 146 -9.18 11.13 -1.21
C TYR A 146 -8.08 12.15 -0.99
N ILE A 147 -6.87 11.79 -1.35
CA ILE A 147 -5.69 12.66 -1.25
C ILE A 147 -5.19 12.98 -2.64
N GLU A 148 -4.65 14.19 -2.81
CA GLU A 148 -3.90 14.56 -4.01
C GLU A 148 -2.41 14.55 -3.69
N LYS A 149 -1.66 13.61 -4.29
CA LYS A 149 -0.20 13.49 -4.12
C LYS A 149 0.46 13.27 -5.46
N TYR A 150 1.47 14.08 -5.75
CA TYR A 150 2.23 14.02 -7.00
C TYR A 150 1.32 14.06 -8.25
N GLU A 151 0.28 14.89 -8.22
CA GLU A 151 -0.74 15.07 -9.29
C GLU A 151 -1.62 13.82 -9.53
N VAL A 152 -1.70 12.94 -8.53
CA VAL A 152 -2.61 11.79 -8.51
C VAL A 152 -3.60 11.97 -7.37
N VAL A 153 -4.88 11.86 -7.69
CA VAL A 153 -5.97 11.80 -6.70
C VAL A 153 -6.26 10.33 -6.40
N ALA A 154 -5.95 9.87 -5.19
CA ALA A 154 -6.09 8.47 -4.81
C ALA A 154 -6.87 8.32 -3.51
N LYS A 155 -7.62 7.22 -3.39
CA LYS A 155 -8.30 6.86 -2.14
C LYS A 155 -7.34 6.08 -1.24
N THR A 156 -7.21 6.47 0.02
CA THR A 156 -6.32 5.81 0.99
C THR A 156 -6.91 5.81 2.39
N TYR A 157 -6.50 4.86 3.23
CA TYR A 157 -6.73 4.91 4.67
C TYR A 157 -5.68 5.71 5.42
N ASN A 158 -4.53 5.95 4.79
CA ASN A 158 -3.41 6.65 5.39
C ASN A 158 -2.96 7.76 4.45
N GLU A 159 -3.23 9.01 4.82
CA GLU A 159 -2.81 10.21 4.07
C GLU A 159 -1.32 10.53 4.28
N GLN A 160 -0.74 10.08 5.40
CA GLN A 160 0.56 10.51 5.88
C GLN A 160 1.69 9.61 5.36
N ARG A 161 1.51 8.29 5.43
CA ARG A 161 2.53 7.29 5.11
C ARG A 161 2.15 6.52 3.86
N TYR A 162 3.00 6.67 2.83
CA TYR A 162 2.92 5.97 1.54
C TYR A 162 1.49 5.86 0.94
N PRO A 163 0.71 6.96 0.84
CA PRO A 163 -0.71 6.92 0.47
C PRO A 163 -0.99 6.26 -0.90
N LEU A 164 -0.11 6.50 -1.89
CA LEU A 164 -0.24 5.88 -3.21
C LEU A 164 0.03 4.37 -3.18
N MET A 165 0.96 3.91 -2.34
CA MET A 165 1.20 2.48 -2.14
C MET A 165 0.02 1.83 -1.41
N CYS A 166 -0.51 2.49 -0.38
CA CYS A 166 -1.72 2.03 0.31
C CYS A 166 -2.91 1.90 -0.64
N ASN A 167 -3.09 2.84 -1.59
CA ASN A 167 -4.11 2.69 -2.63
C ASN A 167 -3.88 1.45 -3.51
N LEU A 168 -2.64 1.17 -3.93
CA LEU A 168 -2.33 -0.07 -4.67
C LEU A 168 -2.66 -1.31 -3.84
N ILE A 169 -2.45 -1.29 -2.51
CA ILE A 169 -2.89 -2.38 -1.62
C ILE A 169 -4.41 -2.54 -1.67
N LEU A 170 -5.21 -1.45 -1.68
CA LEU A 170 -6.67 -1.55 -1.85
C LEU A 170 -7.05 -2.25 -3.15
N GLN A 171 -6.35 -1.94 -4.23
CA GLN A 171 -6.57 -2.57 -5.53
C GLN A 171 -6.22 -4.06 -5.49
N LEU A 172 -5.12 -4.45 -4.84
CA LEU A 172 -4.77 -5.86 -4.68
C LEU A 172 -5.75 -6.61 -3.77
N ILE A 173 -6.20 -6.00 -2.68
CA ILE A 173 -7.25 -6.55 -1.81
C ILE A 173 -8.54 -6.78 -2.59
N TYR A 174 -8.91 -5.87 -3.50
CA TYR A 174 -10.06 -6.06 -4.38
C TYR A 174 -9.88 -7.29 -5.28
N VAL A 175 -8.67 -7.51 -5.80
CA VAL A 175 -8.35 -8.64 -6.67
C VAL A 175 -8.31 -9.97 -5.90
N THR A 176 -7.84 -9.99 -4.65
CA THR A 176 -7.60 -11.24 -3.91
C THR A 176 -8.67 -11.58 -2.89
N GLY A 177 -9.37 -10.58 -2.36
CA GLY A 177 -10.17 -10.68 -1.15
C GLY A 177 -9.37 -10.32 0.10
N GLU A 178 -10.01 -9.59 1.00
CA GLU A 178 -9.39 -9.06 2.23
C GLU A 178 -9.00 -10.15 3.22
N ASN A 179 -9.80 -11.20 3.40
CA ASN A 179 -9.46 -12.30 4.31
C ASN A 179 -8.17 -13.03 3.90
N ILE A 180 -7.95 -13.24 2.60
CA ILE A 180 -6.72 -13.86 2.08
C ILE A 180 -5.53 -12.92 2.32
N PHE A 181 -5.72 -11.63 2.09
CA PHE A 181 -4.71 -10.61 2.37
C PHE A 181 -4.33 -10.60 3.85
N LEU A 182 -5.29 -10.44 4.77
CA LEU A 182 -5.05 -10.37 6.22
C LEU A 182 -4.35 -11.63 6.72
N ASP A 183 -4.85 -12.82 6.35
CA ASP A 183 -4.25 -14.09 6.75
C ASP A 183 -2.80 -14.22 6.26
N SER A 184 -2.52 -13.81 5.02
CA SER A 184 -1.18 -13.88 4.46
C SER A 184 -0.20 -12.92 5.11
N ILE A 185 -0.62 -11.69 5.35
CA ILE A 185 0.24 -10.65 5.94
C ILE A 185 0.51 -10.95 7.41
N LEU A 186 -0.51 -11.33 8.18
CA LEU A 186 -0.40 -11.53 9.63
C LEU A 186 0.21 -12.88 10.01
N ASN A 187 -0.10 -13.95 9.25
CA ASN A 187 0.41 -15.30 9.51
C ASN A 187 1.54 -15.72 8.55
N CYS A 188 2.08 -14.78 7.78
CA CYS A 188 3.21 -14.96 6.86
C CYS A 188 2.99 -16.04 5.78
N LYS A 189 1.75 -16.23 5.32
CA LYS A 189 1.41 -17.20 4.27
C LYS A 189 1.66 -16.63 2.86
N ASN A 190 1.57 -17.50 1.85
CA ASN A 190 1.80 -17.15 0.45
C ASN A 190 0.50 -17.02 -0.36
N ASP A 191 -0.67 -17.22 0.27
CA ASP A 191 -1.95 -17.28 -0.43
C ASP A 191 -2.29 -15.96 -1.15
N PHE A 192 -1.92 -14.82 -0.58
CA PHE A 192 -2.08 -13.51 -1.22
C PHE A 192 -1.27 -13.40 -2.52
N GLU A 193 0.00 -13.80 -2.50
CA GLU A 193 0.85 -13.87 -3.70
C GLU A 193 0.24 -14.79 -4.75
N TYR A 194 -0.09 -16.03 -4.36
CA TYR A 194 -0.67 -17.01 -5.28
C TYR A 194 -1.97 -16.51 -5.88
N LYS A 195 -2.79 -15.80 -5.10
CA LYS A 195 -4.05 -15.24 -5.59
C LYS A 195 -3.82 -14.10 -6.58
N ILE A 196 -2.82 -13.24 -6.39
CA ILE A 196 -2.43 -12.24 -7.38
C ILE A 196 -1.95 -12.93 -8.66
N MET A 197 -1.09 -13.96 -8.58
CA MET A 197 -0.63 -14.70 -9.74
C MET A 197 -1.78 -15.40 -10.49
N GLU A 198 -2.71 -16.01 -9.74
CA GLU A 198 -3.89 -16.67 -10.29
C GLU A 198 -4.80 -15.68 -11.02
N ASN A 199 -4.94 -14.45 -10.52
CA ASN A 199 -5.86 -13.46 -11.05
C ASN A 199 -5.24 -12.51 -12.08
N CYS A 200 -3.93 -12.25 -12.01
CA CYS A 200 -3.22 -11.26 -12.82
C CYS A 200 -2.04 -11.82 -13.62
N GLY A 201 -1.53 -13.00 -13.25
CA GLY A 201 -0.36 -13.66 -13.85
C GLY A 201 0.94 -13.41 -13.08
N GLU A 202 1.87 -14.36 -13.15
CA GLU A 202 3.16 -14.33 -12.43
C GLU A 202 4.02 -13.12 -12.81
N GLY A 203 4.15 -12.82 -14.11
CA GLY A 203 4.91 -11.65 -14.57
C GLY A 203 4.33 -10.32 -14.06
N THR A 204 3.01 -10.27 -13.88
CA THR A 204 2.33 -9.11 -13.28
C THR A 204 2.68 -8.98 -11.81
N TYR A 205 2.61 -10.07 -11.04
CA TYR A 205 3.01 -10.09 -9.63
C TYR A 205 4.45 -9.60 -9.45
N THR A 206 5.40 -10.15 -10.21
CA THR A 206 6.80 -9.72 -10.15
C THR A 206 6.98 -8.24 -10.45
N THR A 207 6.20 -7.70 -11.40
CA THR A 207 6.26 -6.26 -11.73
C THR A 207 5.70 -5.40 -10.60
N ILE A 208 4.62 -5.85 -9.96
CA ILE A 208 3.98 -5.17 -8.82
C ILE A 208 4.94 -5.10 -7.63
N ILE A 209 5.53 -6.23 -7.22
CA ILE A 209 6.48 -6.29 -6.11
C ILE A 209 7.66 -5.34 -6.33
N ASN A 210 8.33 -5.46 -7.47
CA ASN A 210 9.50 -4.62 -7.76
C ASN A 210 9.13 -3.13 -7.88
N GLY A 211 7.92 -2.82 -8.36
CA GLY A 211 7.44 -1.44 -8.42
C GLY A 211 7.12 -0.86 -7.04
N LEU A 212 6.51 -1.63 -6.14
CA LEU A 212 6.25 -1.21 -4.76
C LEU A 212 7.56 -1.01 -3.98
N ASP A 213 8.53 -1.92 -4.12
CA ASP A 213 9.87 -1.75 -3.53
C ASP A 213 10.54 -0.46 -4.05
N LYS A 214 10.46 -0.20 -5.35
CA LYS A 214 10.99 1.02 -5.97
C LYS A 214 10.32 2.28 -5.42
N MET A 215 9.00 2.26 -5.24
CA MET A 215 8.26 3.38 -4.65
C MET A 215 8.67 3.62 -3.21
N LEU A 216 8.81 2.55 -2.40
CA LEU A 216 9.25 2.64 -1.02
C LEU A 216 10.63 3.31 -0.92
N TYR A 217 11.62 2.83 -1.68
CA TYR A 217 12.97 3.39 -1.64
C TYR A 217 13.02 4.87 -2.03
N ALA A 218 12.19 5.29 -2.99
CA ALA A 218 12.10 6.69 -3.39
C ALA A 218 11.43 7.56 -2.31
N GLU A 219 10.41 7.05 -1.61
CA GLU A 219 9.77 7.76 -0.48
C GLU A 219 10.72 7.85 0.72
N GLU A 220 11.42 6.76 1.07
CA GLU A 220 12.44 6.74 2.14
C GLU A 220 13.58 7.74 1.86
N GLU A 221 14.10 7.76 0.64
CA GLU A 221 15.12 8.74 0.24
C GLU A 221 14.58 10.17 0.36
N ASN A 222 13.33 10.42 -0.05
CA ASN A 222 12.70 11.73 0.12
C ASN A 222 12.61 12.16 1.59
N ILE A 223 12.24 11.25 2.50
CA ILE A 223 12.16 11.55 3.94
C ILE A 223 13.53 12.01 4.46
N GLN A 224 14.60 11.29 4.11
CA GLN A 224 15.97 11.67 4.50
C GLN A 224 16.39 13.03 3.93
N LEU A 225 16.06 13.27 2.65
CA LEU A 225 16.34 14.54 1.97
C LEU A 225 15.56 15.71 2.59
N PHE A 226 14.29 15.51 3.00
CA PHE A 226 13.53 16.55 3.69
C PHE A 226 14.12 16.88 5.07
N GLN A 227 14.52 15.86 5.84
CA GLN A 227 15.21 16.08 7.12
C GLN A 227 16.51 16.85 6.96
N PHE A 228 17.27 16.59 5.89
CA PHE A 228 18.45 17.38 5.53
C PHE A 228 18.06 18.84 5.29
N LEU A 229 17.05 19.11 4.47
CA LEU A 229 16.58 20.49 4.20
C LEU A 229 16.10 21.22 5.46
N GLU A 230 15.40 20.52 6.37
CA GLU A 230 14.94 21.11 7.64
C GLU A 230 16.09 21.52 8.56
N LYS A 231 17.12 20.68 8.69
CA LYS A 231 18.33 21.03 9.46
C LYS A 231 18.99 22.29 8.91
N HIS A 232 19.10 22.41 7.58
CA HIS A 232 19.68 23.60 6.94
C HIS A 232 18.85 24.87 7.14
N LYS A 233 17.51 24.78 7.20
CA LYS A 233 16.65 25.93 7.55
C LYS A 233 16.90 26.44 8.98
N GLN A 234 17.26 25.54 9.91
CA GLN A 234 17.48 25.88 11.32
C GLN A 234 18.88 26.45 11.59
N THR A 235 19.90 26.03 10.82
CA THR A 235 21.30 26.45 11.01
C THR A 235 21.70 27.73 10.26
N SER A 236 20.82 28.36 9.50
CA SER A 236 21.11 29.54 8.67
C SER A 236 21.41 30.84 9.45
N ASN A 237 21.58 30.76 10.77
CA ASN A 237 22.07 31.84 11.62
C ASN A 237 23.52 31.54 12.07
N ALA A 238 24.48 32.21 11.42
CA ALA A 238 25.93 32.29 11.70
C ALA A 238 26.87 31.34 10.90
N ASN A 239 27.66 31.96 10.02
CA ASN A 239 28.94 31.48 9.47
C ASN A 239 28.98 30.25 8.54
N THR A 240 28.05 30.11 7.60
CA THR A 240 28.17 29.16 6.47
C THR A 240 28.44 29.87 5.13
N ASP A 241 29.33 29.28 4.33
CA ASP A 241 29.66 29.73 2.97
C ASP A 241 28.44 29.61 2.05
N TYR A 242 27.77 30.74 1.83
CA TYR A 242 26.42 30.83 1.28
C TYR A 242 26.26 30.13 -0.10
N ALA A 243 27.29 30.18 -0.95
CA ALA A 243 27.23 29.66 -2.32
C ALA A 243 27.26 28.12 -2.39
N THR A 244 28.05 27.46 -1.53
CA THR A 244 28.13 25.99 -1.48
C THR A 244 26.81 25.41 -0.93
N THR A 245 26.23 26.07 0.07
CA THR A 245 24.96 25.67 0.69
C THR A 245 23.77 25.79 -0.26
N GLU A 246 23.72 26.82 -1.11
CA GLU A 246 22.63 26.99 -2.08
C GLU A 246 22.64 25.88 -3.15
N GLN A 247 23.83 25.51 -3.66
CA GLN A 247 23.98 24.43 -4.65
C GLN A 247 23.56 23.06 -4.11
N GLU A 248 23.89 22.76 -2.86
CA GLU A 248 23.47 21.51 -2.19
C GLU A 248 21.95 21.47 -2.00
N ILE A 249 21.34 22.58 -1.62
CA ILE A 249 19.87 22.69 -1.51
C ILE A 249 19.21 22.44 -2.88
N TYR A 250 19.68 23.08 -3.96
CA TYR A 250 19.12 22.86 -5.29
C TYR A 250 19.25 21.40 -5.75
N LYS A 251 20.41 20.76 -5.52
CA LYS A 251 20.62 19.34 -5.84
C LYS A 251 19.66 18.45 -5.07
N THR A 252 19.48 18.71 -3.77
CA THR A 252 18.53 17.97 -2.93
C THR A 252 17.09 18.15 -3.42
N MET A 253 16.68 19.38 -3.75
CA MET A 253 15.34 19.64 -4.30
C MET A 253 15.12 18.93 -5.64
N ALA A 254 16.08 18.99 -6.56
CA ALA A 254 16.00 18.30 -7.85
C ALA A 254 15.89 16.77 -7.68
N LYS A 255 16.60 16.21 -6.69
CA LYS A 255 16.55 14.78 -6.37
C LYS A 255 15.19 14.38 -5.78
N ILE A 256 14.63 15.22 -4.90
CA ILE A 256 13.26 15.04 -4.39
C ILE A 256 12.27 15.01 -5.56
N GLU A 257 12.33 15.97 -6.49
CA GLU A 257 11.45 16.01 -7.66
C GLU A 257 11.60 14.77 -8.55
N ALA A 258 12.83 14.30 -8.78
CA ALA A 258 13.10 13.07 -9.51
C ALA A 258 12.45 11.85 -8.83
N ASN A 259 12.54 11.74 -7.51
CA ASN A 259 11.91 10.66 -6.74
C ASN A 259 10.39 10.75 -6.78
N ARG A 260 9.80 11.95 -6.64
CA ARG A 260 8.35 12.17 -6.80
C ARG A 260 7.85 11.71 -8.16
N LYS A 261 8.59 12.02 -9.23
CA LYS A 261 8.32 11.55 -10.59
C LYS A 261 8.39 10.02 -10.69
N ILE A 262 9.43 9.39 -10.12
CA ILE A 262 9.56 7.93 -10.06
C ILE A 262 8.34 7.30 -9.39
N ILE A 263 7.90 7.85 -8.25
CA ILE A 263 6.75 7.33 -7.51
C ILE A 263 5.48 7.45 -8.35
N LYS A 264 5.21 8.63 -8.92
CA LYS A 264 4.05 8.89 -9.79
C LYS A 264 3.99 7.92 -10.97
N GLU A 265 5.07 7.84 -11.75
CA GLU A 265 5.12 7.01 -12.96
C GLU A 265 5.00 5.52 -12.63
N THR A 266 5.62 5.09 -11.53
CA THR A 266 5.52 3.70 -11.07
C THR A 266 4.10 3.38 -10.61
N TYR A 267 3.47 4.26 -9.83
CA TYR A 267 2.08 4.12 -9.41
C TYR A 267 1.13 3.96 -10.61
N ILE A 268 1.15 4.90 -11.56
CA ILE A 268 0.27 4.87 -12.75
C ILE A 268 0.49 3.58 -13.54
N LYS A 269 1.76 3.15 -13.70
CA LYS A 269 2.07 1.89 -14.37
C LYS A 269 1.47 0.69 -13.64
N LEU A 270 1.63 0.61 -12.33
CA LEU A 270 1.16 -0.53 -11.54
C LEU A 270 -0.37 -0.61 -11.49
N GLU A 271 -1.03 0.52 -11.24
CA GLU A 271 -2.49 0.61 -11.23
C GLU A 271 -3.11 0.15 -12.55
N ASN A 272 -2.58 0.64 -13.68
CA ASN A 272 -3.03 0.19 -14.99
C ASN A 272 -2.75 -1.29 -15.23
N LEU A 273 -1.60 -1.78 -14.77
CA LEU A 273 -1.24 -3.19 -14.90
C LEU A 273 -2.22 -4.06 -14.11
N ILE A 274 -2.58 -3.69 -12.88
CA ILE A 274 -3.56 -4.40 -12.06
C ILE A 274 -4.93 -4.40 -12.75
N LEU A 275 -5.44 -3.22 -13.14
CA LEU A 275 -6.73 -3.08 -13.84
C LEU A 275 -6.80 -3.98 -15.08
N ASN A 276 -5.81 -3.86 -15.97
CA ASN A 276 -5.82 -4.58 -17.24
C ASN A 276 -5.66 -6.08 -17.02
N SER A 277 -4.69 -6.52 -16.21
CA SER A 277 -4.40 -7.94 -16.02
C SER A 277 -5.58 -8.68 -15.37
N TYR A 278 -6.14 -8.12 -14.30
CA TYR A 278 -7.27 -8.73 -13.58
C TYR A 278 -8.51 -8.81 -14.45
N PHE A 279 -9.00 -7.67 -14.97
CA PHE A 279 -10.26 -7.65 -15.70
C PHE A 279 -10.18 -8.29 -17.08
N ASN A 280 -9.01 -8.37 -17.72
CA ASN A 280 -8.87 -9.15 -18.95
C ASN A 280 -8.94 -10.66 -18.67
N LYS A 281 -8.32 -11.12 -17.57
CA LYS A 281 -8.37 -12.53 -17.17
C LYS A 281 -9.75 -12.94 -16.65
N TYR A 282 -10.41 -12.07 -15.89
CA TYR A 282 -11.80 -12.28 -15.47
C TYR A 282 -12.72 -12.32 -16.70
N PHE A 283 -12.55 -11.39 -17.64
CA PHE A 283 -13.35 -11.37 -18.87
C PHE A 283 -13.24 -12.67 -19.67
N SER A 284 -12.06 -13.29 -19.77
CA SER A 284 -11.89 -14.53 -20.54
C SER A 284 -12.68 -15.70 -19.96
N ARG A 285 -12.88 -15.73 -18.64
CA ARG A 285 -13.60 -16.77 -17.88
C ARG A 285 -15.13 -16.65 -17.89
N ILE A 286 -15.69 -15.56 -18.43
CA ILE A 286 -17.15 -15.37 -18.51
C ILE A 286 -17.77 -16.41 -19.46
N GLU A 287 -18.76 -17.16 -18.99
CA GLU A 287 -19.47 -18.17 -19.79
C GLU A 287 -20.99 -18.03 -19.73
N THR A 288 -21.52 -17.39 -18.69
CA THR A 288 -22.97 -17.27 -18.43
C THR A 288 -23.45 -15.80 -18.43
N LEU A 289 -24.77 -15.59 -18.42
CA LEU A 289 -25.35 -14.25 -18.26
C LEU A 289 -25.15 -13.69 -16.84
N ASP A 290 -25.08 -14.55 -15.83
CA ASP A 290 -24.81 -14.13 -14.46
C ASP A 290 -23.37 -13.63 -14.33
N ASP A 291 -22.41 -14.29 -14.99
CA ASP A 291 -21.01 -13.81 -15.06
C ASP A 291 -20.93 -12.41 -15.71
N ILE A 292 -21.76 -12.13 -16.73
CA ILE A 292 -21.83 -10.80 -17.37
C ILE A 292 -22.27 -9.74 -16.36
N ILE A 293 -23.29 -10.06 -15.53
CA ILE A 293 -23.81 -9.15 -14.51
C ILE A 293 -22.76 -8.92 -13.42
N ALA A 294 -22.14 -10.00 -12.92
CA ALA A 294 -21.09 -9.95 -11.91
C ALA A 294 -19.90 -9.12 -12.41
N TYR A 295 -19.34 -9.46 -13.59
CA TYR A 295 -18.23 -8.73 -14.18
C TYR A 295 -18.54 -7.23 -14.36
N ARG A 296 -19.74 -6.88 -14.85
CA ARG A 296 -20.13 -5.48 -15.04
C ARG A 296 -20.16 -4.72 -13.72
N LYS A 297 -20.74 -5.33 -12.69
CA LYS A 297 -20.82 -4.75 -11.34
C LYS A 297 -19.42 -4.58 -10.76
N ASP A 298 -18.60 -5.62 -10.84
CA ASP A 298 -17.25 -5.61 -10.27
C ASP A 298 -16.34 -4.61 -10.99
N LEU A 299 -16.43 -4.52 -12.32
CA LEU A 299 -15.70 -3.50 -13.07
C LEU A 299 -16.17 -2.11 -12.66
N TYR A 300 -17.48 -1.84 -12.63
CA TYR A 300 -18.01 -0.53 -12.22
C TYR A 300 -17.55 -0.10 -10.82
N ASN A 301 -17.61 -1.01 -9.85
CA ASN A 301 -17.22 -0.74 -8.47
C ASN A 301 -15.72 -0.46 -8.30
N TYR A 302 -14.87 -1.05 -9.14
CA TYR A 302 -13.42 -0.83 -9.10
C TYR A 302 -13.03 0.64 -9.30
N LYS A 303 -13.88 1.42 -9.99
CA LYS A 303 -13.69 2.88 -10.14
C LYS A 303 -13.46 3.59 -8.81
N GLU A 304 -14.11 3.14 -7.73
CA GLU A 304 -14.09 3.81 -6.43
C GLU A 304 -12.71 3.74 -5.75
N ILE A 305 -11.86 2.79 -6.15
CA ILE A 305 -10.51 2.58 -5.61
C ILE A 305 -9.41 2.87 -6.62
N TYR A 306 -9.75 3.13 -7.88
CA TYR A 306 -8.81 3.55 -8.91
C TYR A 306 -8.45 5.04 -8.73
N GLY A 307 -7.16 5.33 -8.67
CA GLY A 307 -6.60 6.67 -8.65
C GLY A 307 -6.83 7.42 -9.95
N MET A 308 -7.20 8.68 -9.82
CA MET A 308 -7.43 9.57 -10.95
C MET A 308 -6.19 10.44 -11.15
N ASN A 309 -5.56 10.32 -12.31
CA ASN A 309 -4.61 11.32 -12.77
C ASN A 309 -5.40 12.54 -13.26
N SER A 310 -5.00 13.74 -12.85
CA SER A 310 -5.66 15.01 -13.24
C SER A 310 -5.68 15.24 -14.76
N PHE A 311 -4.83 14.55 -15.52
CA PHE A 311 -4.66 14.76 -16.96
C PHE A 311 -5.15 13.63 -17.87
N ASP A 312 -5.38 12.41 -17.36
CA ASP A 312 -5.83 11.29 -18.20
C ASP A 312 -6.85 10.38 -17.49
N ASN A 313 -7.83 9.94 -18.28
CA ASN A 313 -8.97 9.15 -17.82
C ASN A 313 -8.87 7.70 -18.33
N GLU A 314 -7.76 7.05 -18.01
CA GLU A 314 -7.43 5.69 -18.48
C GLU A 314 -8.47 4.66 -18.06
N TYR A 315 -8.97 4.74 -16.82
CA TYR A 315 -10.09 3.90 -16.37
C TYR A 315 -11.33 4.07 -17.24
N ASN A 316 -11.80 5.29 -17.53
CA ASN A 316 -12.99 5.44 -18.36
C ASN A 316 -12.77 4.97 -19.80
N LYS A 317 -11.56 5.12 -20.35
CA LYS A 317 -11.18 4.56 -21.64
C LYS A 317 -11.28 3.03 -21.61
N TYR A 318 -10.64 2.39 -20.62
CA TYR A 318 -10.67 0.94 -20.43
C TYR A 318 -12.10 0.43 -20.23
N TYR A 319 -12.85 1.02 -19.30
CA TYR A 319 -14.24 0.71 -18.99
C TYR A 319 -15.11 0.77 -20.25
N SER A 320 -15.04 1.88 -21.00
CA SER A 320 -15.85 2.08 -22.19
C SER A 320 -15.59 1.04 -23.27
N ASN A 321 -14.34 0.60 -23.42
CA ASN A 321 -13.99 -0.45 -24.36
C ASN A 321 -14.46 -1.82 -23.85
N LYS A 322 -14.22 -2.15 -22.59
CA LYS A 322 -14.63 -3.44 -22.01
C LYS A 322 -16.13 -3.65 -21.98
N ILE A 323 -16.93 -2.60 -21.74
CA ILE A 323 -18.38 -2.72 -21.77
C ILE A 323 -18.90 -3.03 -23.19
N LYS A 324 -18.24 -2.57 -24.25
CA LYS A 324 -18.58 -2.96 -25.63
C LYS A 324 -18.24 -4.43 -25.86
N ASP A 325 -17.02 -4.86 -25.52
CA ASP A 325 -16.59 -6.26 -25.62
C ASP A 325 -17.56 -7.19 -24.85
N LEU A 326 -18.02 -6.74 -23.67
CA LEU A 326 -18.94 -7.47 -22.81
C LEU A 326 -20.33 -7.63 -23.43
N GLU A 327 -20.82 -6.63 -24.14
CA GLU A 327 -22.11 -6.70 -24.83
C GLU A 327 -22.05 -7.69 -26.00
N ASP A 328 -20.97 -7.69 -26.77
CA ASP A 328 -20.75 -8.69 -27.82
C ASP A 328 -20.67 -10.11 -27.24
N LYS A 329 -19.98 -10.26 -26.11
CA LYS A 329 -19.89 -11.54 -25.39
C LYS A 329 -21.27 -12.00 -24.88
N ARG A 330 -22.08 -11.08 -24.33
CA ARG A 330 -23.47 -11.34 -23.90
C ARG A 330 -24.34 -11.85 -25.05
N ILE A 331 -24.30 -11.18 -26.20
CA ILE A 331 -25.04 -11.58 -27.42
C ILE A 331 -24.66 -13.00 -27.84
N ASN A 332 -23.37 -13.33 -27.83
CA ASN A 332 -22.89 -14.65 -28.21
C ASN A 332 -23.34 -15.74 -27.23
N ILE A 333 -23.36 -15.46 -25.92
CA ILE A 333 -23.89 -16.39 -24.91
C ILE A 333 -25.39 -16.63 -25.15
N MET A 334 -26.20 -15.57 -25.33
CA MET A 334 -27.64 -15.70 -25.60
C MET A 334 -27.95 -16.51 -26.87
N ARG A 335 -27.13 -16.35 -27.92
CA ARG A 335 -27.26 -17.15 -29.15
C ARG A 335 -27.01 -18.64 -28.89
N LYS A 336 -25.95 -18.96 -28.13
CA LYS A 336 -25.61 -20.35 -27.78
C LYS A 336 -26.68 -21.02 -26.91
N THR A 337 -27.30 -20.27 -26.01
CA THR A 337 -28.31 -20.80 -25.07
C THR A 337 -29.73 -20.82 -25.63
N GLY A 338 -29.93 -20.43 -26.90
CA GLY A 338 -31.26 -20.38 -27.53
C GLY A 338 -32.17 -19.27 -26.99
N GLN A 339 -31.64 -18.37 -26.15
CA GLN A 339 -32.37 -17.24 -25.56
C GLN A 339 -32.40 -16.01 -26.49
N PHE A 340 -31.90 -16.13 -27.72
CA PHE A 340 -31.86 -15.04 -28.69
C PHE A 340 -33.16 -14.96 -29.51
N SER A 341 -34.17 -14.25 -29.01
CA SER A 341 -35.29 -13.82 -29.85
C SER A 341 -34.84 -12.63 -30.71
N LEU A 342 -35.03 -12.71 -32.04
CA LEU A 342 -34.84 -11.61 -33.00
C LEU A 342 -35.85 -10.48 -32.75
N ALA A 343 -35.72 -9.75 -31.64
CA ALA A 343 -36.32 -8.44 -31.50
C ALA A 343 -35.27 -7.42 -31.93
N LYS A 344 -35.57 -6.66 -33.00
CA LYS A 344 -34.86 -5.43 -33.36
C LYS A 344 -34.89 -4.51 -32.12
N THR A 345 -33.90 -4.61 -31.25
CA THR A 345 -33.80 -3.71 -30.10
C THR A 345 -33.22 -2.41 -30.61
N ASP A 346 -34.07 -1.41 -30.82
CA ASP A 346 -33.64 -0.02 -30.86
C ASP A 346 -32.72 0.20 -29.66
N ASN A 347 -31.45 0.49 -29.93
CA ASN A 347 -30.40 0.56 -28.93
C ASN A 347 -30.58 1.79 -28.03
N LYS A 348 -31.58 1.74 -27.14
CA LYS A 348 -31.83 2.73 -26.08
C LYS A 348 -30.59 2.94 -25.22
N ILE A 349 -29.75 1.90 -25.06
CA ILE A 349 -28.50 1.93 -24.30
C ILE A 349 -27.41 2.75 -25.02
N LEU A 350 -27.20 2.61 -26.34
CA LEU A 350 -26.30 3.49 -27.11
C LEU A 350 -26.75 4.97 -27.06
N ASN A 351 -28.07 5.20 -27.01
CA ASN A 351 -28.63 6.54 -26.84
C ASN A 351 -28.49 7.11 -25.40
N ILE A 352 -28.36 6.25 -24.38
CA ILE A 352 -28.00 6.67 -23.02
C ILE A 352 -26.50 6.99 -22.97
N PHE A 353 -25.65 6.19 -23.62
CA PHE A 353 -24.21 6.43 -23.69
C PHE A 353 -23.85 7.71 -24.46
N SER A 354 -24.55 8.04 -25.55
CA SER A 354 -24.37 9.31 -26.26
C SER A 354 -24.73 10.51 -25.38
N LYS A 355 -25.78 10.39 -24.55
CA LYS A 355 -26.20 11.40 -23.58
C LYS A 355 -25.22 11.55 -22.41
N ILE A 356 -24.71 10.46 -21.84
CA ILE A 356 -23.71 10.49 -20.77
C ILE A 356 -22.38 11.09 -21.27
N ARG A 357 -21.94 10.70 -22.47
CA ARG A 357 -20.74 11.28 -23.11
C ARG A 357 -20.90 12.78 -23.36
N ALA A 358 -22.07 13.22 -23.84
CA ALA A 358 -22.38 14.64 -24.03
C ALA A 358 -22.42 15.42 -22.71
N ALA A 359 -22.98 14.84 -21.64
CA ALA A 359 -23.02 15.46 -20.32
C ALA A 359 -21.62 15.61 -19.70
N LEU A 360 -20.78 14.58 -19.78
CA LEU A 360 -19.41 14.61 -19.26
C LEU A 360 -18.52 15.60 -20.03
N LEU A 361 -18.64 15.64 -21.36
CA LEU A 361 -17.95 16.65 -22.19
C LEU A 361 -18.44 18.08 -21.90
N GLY A 362 -19.73 18.24 -21.58
CA GLY A 362 -20.31 19.53 -21.19
C GLY A 362 -19.81 20.03 -19.83
N ILE A 363 -19.62 19.13 -18.86
CA ILE A 363 -19.04 19.46 -17.54
C ILE A 363 -17.57 19.83 -17.69
N PHE A 364 -16.82 19.09 -18.51
CA PHE A 364 -15.40 19.35 -18.77
C PHE A 364 -15.17 20.72 -19.45
N LYS A 365 -15.98 21.05 -20.48
CA LYS A 365 -15.92 22.37 -21.14
C LYS A 365 -16.26 23.54 -20.21
N ARG A 366 -17.22 23.36 -19.29
CA ARG A 366 -17.58 24.40 -18.31
C ARG A 366 -16.50 24.64 -17.27
N ASN A 367 -15.70 23.62 -16.93
CA ASN A 367 -14.60 23.77 -15.99
C ASN A 367 -13.40 24.48 -16.64
N ILE A 368 -13.08 24.16 -17.91
CA ILE A 368 -12.03 24.86 -18.67
C ILE A 368 -12.39 26.35 -18.89
N GLN A 369 -13.64 26.66 -19.27
CA GLN A 369 -14.08 28.06 -19.42
C GLN A 369 -14.13 28.86 -18.11
N LYS A 370 -14.17 28.21 -16.94
CA LYS A 370 -14.09 28.87 -15.64
C LYS A 370 -12.66 29.19 -15.22
N GLU A 371 -11.68 28.45 -15.74
CA GLU A 371 -10.26 28.70 -15.51
C GLU A 371 -9.68 29.74 -16.47
N GLU A 372 -10.20 29.85 -17.70
CA GLU A 372 -9.78 30.90 -18.66
C GLU A 372 -10.38 32.29 -18.37
N ASN A 373 -11.36 32.40 -17.48
CA ASN A 373 -12.02 33.66 -17.09
C ASN A 373 -11.71 34.10 -15.64
N ARG A 374 -10.65 33.55 -15.04
CA ARG A 374 -10.02 34.02 -13.80
C ARG A 374 -8.59 34.42 -14.12
#